data_AF-A0AAU5WCN3-F1
#
_entry.id   AF-A0AAU5WCN3-F1
#
_cell.length_a   1.000
_cell.length_b   1.000
_cell.length_c   1.000
_cell.angle_alpha   90.00
_cell.angle_beta   90.00
_cell.angle_gamma   90.00
#
_symmetry.space_group_name_H-M   'P 1'
#
loop_
_entity.id
_entity.type
_entity.pdbx_description
1 polymer ?
#
loop_
_entity_poly.entity_id
_entity_poly.type
_entity_poly.pdbx_seq_one_letter_code
_entity_poly.pdbx_strand_id
1 'polypeptide(L)'
;MTAVVVLADIPSTGFLTGQEAERIAPPAAREPLDDAVERLCRLSETNEAVLVLRPAWLDGLGAKAVRMARLALSTDRIAGISLNLPPLALSLIGDQLTFVAPYIAPGKLAALAGRLGQEIHSGAWLRSVAGLEHIPTGLGQHVASYVPGGGFLVSASPHQEVRRLVKNGPVPPAAFRPADPVHILAAREGADGEWFNERFVPAAAAATVTFVDAQPLGRKFWGSGKYVEFVVLSGHPKAMPRAVAATRCEPCAWCGEPSGPAGCPFCGTCPPPGPGGVPQEQAVGIVQDAGRPAPASGGVVQMARDERAATMSLVTGPAAESKLDRPRAVGPQIAGSRVGGAGTHAESPSEARSGVS
;
A
#
# COMPACT_ATOMS: atom_id res chain seq x y z
N MET A 1 13.71 22.73 -7.90
CA MET A 1 12.67 21.96 -7.18
C MET A 1 12.61 20.56 -7.78
N THR A 2 12.20 19.56 -7.00
CA THR A 2 12.00 18.18 -7.49
C THR A 2 10.56 18.03 -8.00
N ALA A 3 10.39 17.57 -9.24
CA ALA A 3 9.08 17.16 -9.75
C ALA A 3 8.76 15.74 -9.27
N VAL A 4 7.52 15.50 -8.86
CA VAL A 4 7.02 14.15 -8.53
C VAL A 4 6.05 13.72 -9.62
N VAL A 5 6.23 12.50 -10.10
CA VAL A 5 5.46 11.90 -11.17
C VAL A 5 4.87 10.59 -10.68
N VAL A 6 3.58 10.36 -10.91
CA VAL A 6 2.97 9.03 -10.85
C VAL A 6 2.87 8.51 -12.28
N LEU A 7 3.68 7.50 -12.61
CA LEU A 7 3.72 6.89 -13.94
C LEU A 7 2.77 5.69 -13.99
N ALA A 8 1.48 5.98 -13.92
CA ALA A 8 0.37 5.04 -14.01
C ALA A 8 -0.96 5.81 -14.22
N ASP A 9 -2.02 5.10 -14.62
CA ASP A 9 -3.35 5.67 -14.87
C ASP A 9 -4.09 5.79 -13.53
N ILE A 10 -3.57 6.71 -12.72
CA ILE A 10 -3.92 6.91 -11.32
C ILE A 10 -4.08 8.42 -11.15
N PRO A 11 -5.30 8.98 -11.30
CA PRO A 11 -5.53 10.41 -11.15
C PRO A 11 -5.27 10.89 -9.72
N SER A 12 -5.09 12.20 -9.56
CA SER A 12 -5.00 12.85 -8.24
C SER A 12 -6.17 12.47 -7.35
N THR A 13 -5.91 12.35 -6.05
CA THR A 13 -6.98 12.16 -5.07
C THR A 13 -7.78 13.44 -4.85
N GLY A 14 -7.21 14.61 -5.21
CA GLY A 14 -7.75 15.93 -4.88
C GLY A 14 -7.74 16.24 -3.36
N PHE A 15 -7.25 15.31 -2.53
CA PHE A 15 -7.26 15.43 -1.07
C PHE A 15 -6.33 16.53 -0.57
N LEU A 16 -5.21 16.74 -1.27
CA LEU A 16 -4.28 17.86 -1.05
C LEU A 16 -4.45 18.88 -2.18
N THR A 17 -5.41 19.78 -2.01
CA THR A 17 -5.77 20.76 -3.04
C THR A 17 -4.56 21.57 -3.51
N GLY A 18 -4.33 21.59 -4.83
CA GLY A 18 -3.27 22.37 -5.46
C GLY A 18 -1.86 21.81 -5.32
N GLN A 19 -1.71 20.58 -4.81
CA GLN A 19 -0.42 19.92 -4.58
C GLN A 19 -0.42 18.52 -5.20
N GLU A 20 -0.55 18.47 -6.52
CA GLU A 20 -0.74 17.23 -7.26
C GLU A 20 0.55 16.81 -7.95
N ALA A 21 0.94 15.55 -7.79
CA ALA A 21 2.00 14.98 -8.64
C ALA A 21 1.57 14.99 -10.13
N GLU A 22 2.55 15.12 -11.00
CA GLU A 22 2.32 14.98 -12.43
C GLU A 22 1.84 13.56 -12.74
N ARG A 23 0.74 13.42 -13.50
CA ARG A 23 0.17 12.12 -13.87
C ARG A 23 0.52 11.76 -15.30
N ILE A 24 1.33 10.73 -15.48
CA ILE A 24 1.68 10.18 -16.80
C ILE A 24 1.05 8.81 -16.90
N ALA A 25 0.08 8.65 -17.80
CA ALA A 25 -0.51 7.35 -18.06
C ALA A 25 0.60 6.34 -18.39
N PRO A 26 0.49 5.08 -17.92
CA PRO A 26 1.54 4.12 -18.10
C PRO A 26 1.62 3.78 -19.59
N PRO A 27 2.79 3.40 -20.09
CA PRO A 27 2.88 2.94 -21.46
C PRO A 27 2.02 1.68 -21.63
N ALA A 28 0.90 1.74 -22.34
CA ALA A 28 0.10 0.55 -22.67
C ALA A 28 0.65 -0.20 -23.90
N ALA A 29 1.52 0.47 -24.66
CA ALA A 29 2.20 -0.02 -25.87
C ALA A 29 3.51 0.77 -26.10
N ARG A 30 4.20 0.53 -27.23
CA ARG A 30 5.44 1.26 -27.58
C ARG A 30 5.24 2.76 -27.79
N GLU A 31 4.20 3.17 -28.49
CA GLU A 31 3.91 4.58 -28.74
C GLU A 31 3.65 5.37 -27.42
N PRO A 32 2.84 4.83 -26.47
CA PRO A 32 2.76 5.36 -25.10
C PRO A 32 4.08 5.37 -24.28
N LEU A 33 5.12 4.63 -24.69
CA LEU A 33 6.43 4.65 -24.02
C LEU A 33 7.23 5.88 -24.44
N ASP A 34 7.17 6.25 -25.72
CA ASP A 34 7.88 7.40 -26.26
C ASP A 34 7.31 8.70 -25.66
N ASP A 35 5.97 8.79 -25.53
CA ASP A 35 5.30 9.91 -24.85
C ASP A 35 5.74 10.05 -23.38
N ALA A 36 5.83 8.93 -22.66
CA ALA A 36 6.27 8.94 -21.27
C ALA A 36 7.74 9.40 -21.15
N VAL A 37 8.62 8.93 -22.05
CA VAL A 37 10.02 9.36 -22.09
C VAL A 37 10.13 10.85 -22.38
N GLU A 38 9.43 11.34 -23.41
CA GLU A 38 9.46 12.75 -23.80
C GLU A 38 9.00 13.66 -22.66
N ARG A 39 7.91 13.28 -21.97
CA ARG A 39 7.37 14.05 -20.85
C ARG A 39 8.32 14.05 -19.64
N LEU A 40 8.99 12.93 -19.35
CA LEU A 40 10.05 12.89 -18.33
C LEU A 40 11.26 13.77 -18.70
N CYS A 41 11.62 13.82 -20.00
CA CYS A 41 12.67 14.72 -20.47
C CYS A 41 12.30 16.19 -20.26
N ARG A 42 11.09 16.60 -20.67
CA ARG A 42 10.58 17.97 -20.47
C ARG A 42 10.56 18.39 -19.00
N LEU A 43 10.15 17.49 -18.10
CA LEU A 43 10.16 17.79 -16.66
C LEU A 43 11.58 18.02 -16.15
N SER A 44 12.57 17.29 -16.67
CA SER A 44 13.97 17.41 -16.25
C SER A 44 14.63 18.70 -16.73
N GLU A 45 14.11 19.36 -17.76
CA GLU A 45 14.61 20.65 -18.24
C GLU A 45 14.28 21.80 -17.29
N THR A 46 13.19 21.69 -16.54
CA THR A 46 12.66 22.74 -15.66
C THR A 46 12.79 22.42 -14.17
N ASN A 47 13.18 21.19 -13.83
CA ASN A 47 13.31 20.71 -12.47
C ASN A 47 14.72 20.19 -12.20
N GLU A 48 15.16 20.33 -10.95
CA GLU A 48 16.50 19.89 -10.53
C GLU A 48 16.61 18.36 -10.46
N ALA A 49 15.48 17.71 -10.23
CA ALA A 49 15.33 16.27 -10.19
C ALA A 49 13.90 15.87 -10.53
N VAL A 50 13.71 14.65 -11.01
CA VAL A 50 12.41 14.05 -11.26
C VAL A 50 12.30 12.74 -10.49
N LEU A 51 11.30 12.63 -9.62
CA LEU A 51 10.98 11.44 -8.87
C LEU A 51 9.78 10.74 -9.50
N VAL A 52 9.98 9.54 -10.03
CA VAL A 52 8.96 8.78 -10.75
C VAL A 52 8.47 7.62 -9.90
N LEU A 53 7.30 7.77 -9.30
CA LEU A 53 6.59 6.69 -8.61
C LEU A 53 5.97 5.74 -9.63
N ARG A 54 6.20 4.44 -9.41
CA ARG A 54 5.68 3.36 -10.25
C ARG A 54 5.06 2.28 -9.36
N PRO A 55 3.87 1.78 -9.70
CA PRO A 55 3.33 0.60 -9.03
C PRO A 55 4.22 -0.61 -9.35
N ALA A 56 4.64 -1.35 -8.31
CA ALA A 56 5.51 -2.52 -8.46
C ALA A 56 4.82 -3.72 -9.13
N TRP A 57 3.49 -3.72 -9.15
CA TRP A 57 2.63 -4.77 -9.70
C TRP A 57 2.22 -4.52 -11.17
N LEU A 58 2.60 -3.38 -11.76
CA LEU A 58 2.51 -3.19 -13.20
C LEU A 58 3.81 -3.63 -13.89
N ASP A 59 3.70 -3.97 -15.16
CA ASP A 59 4.80 -4.40 -16.00
C ASP A 59 5.99 -3.42 -16.02
N GLY A 60 7.14 -3.92 -16.48
CA GLY A 60 8.41 -3.19 -16.47
C GLY A 60 8.48 -1.99 -17.41
N LEU A 61 7.42 -1.61 -18.13
CA LEU A 61 7.45 -0.48 -19.08
C LEU A 61 7.72 0.85 -18.37
N GLY A 62 7.19 1.06 -17.17
CA GLY A 62 7.51 2.25 -16.37
C GLY A 62 9.00 2.33 -16.00
N ALA A 63 9.61 1.20 -15.62
CA ALA A 63 11.04 1.16 -15.33
C ALA A 63 11.89 1.40 -16.60
N LYS A 64 11.41 0.90 -17.75
CA LYS A 64 12.03 1.13 -19.05
C LYS A 64 11.97 2.61 -19.45
N ALA A 65 10.83 3.29 -19.26
CA ALA A 65 10.67 4.71 -19.54
C ALA A 65 11.70 5.55 -18.77
N VAL A 66 11.84 5.29 -17.46
CA VAL A 66 12.85 5.96 -16.62
C VAL A 66 14.27 5.74 -17.15
N ARG A 67 14.64 4.48 -17.48
CA ARG A 67 15.97 4.20 -18.04
C ARG A 67 16.21 4.91 -19.37
N MET A 68 15.22 4.94 -20.25
CA MET A 68 15.34 5.58 -21.56
C MET A 68 15.46 7.11 -21.43
N ALA A 69 14.67 7.74 -20.56
CA ALA A 69 14.79 9.18 -20.30
C ALA A 69 16.17 9.56 -19.73
N ARG A 70 16.69 8.76 -18.79
CA ARG A 70 18.05 8.94 -18.25
C ARG A 70 19.12 8.84 -19.33
N LEU A 71 19.03 7.82 -20.19
CA LEU A 71 19.98 7.64 -21.30
C LEU A 71 19.89 8.77 -22.32
N ALA A 72 18.68 9.19 -22.68
CA ALA A 72 18.45 10.28 -23.65
C ALA A 72 19.06 11.60 -23.18
N LEU A 73 18.97 11.90 -21.89
CA LEU A 73 19.51 13.13 -21.30
C LEU A 73 20.92 12.96 -20.70
N SER A 74 21.49 11.74 -20.74
CA SER A 74 22.73 11.39 -20.04
C SER A 74 22.76 11.89 -18.58
N THR A 75 21.66 11.66 -17.85
CA THR A 75 21.46 12.18 -16.49
C THR A 75 21.11 11.09 -15.48
N ASP A 76 21.57 11.30 -14.25
CA ASP A 76 21.18 10.51 -13.09
C ASP A 76 20.08 11.19 -12.27
N ARG A 77 19.61 12.38 -12.65
CA ARG A 77 18.63 13.20 -11.88
C ARG A 77 17.17 12.75 -12.04
N ILE A 78 16.93 11.59 -12.67
CA ILE A 78 15.61 10.95 -12.76
C ILE A 78 15.66 9.66 -11.93
N ALA A 79 14.93 9.63 -10.82
CA ALA A 79 14.85 8.49 -9.91
C ALA A 79 13.53 7.72 -10.11
N GLY A 80 13.61 6.41 -10.33
CA GLY A 80 12.43 5.55 -10.45
C GLY A 80 12.17 4.76 -9.17
N ILE A 81 11.07 5.05 -8.46
CA ILE A 81 10.70 4.39 -7.20
C ILE A 81 9.55 3.41 -7.45
N SER A 82 9.78 2.14 -7.09
CA SER A 82 8.76 1.10 -7.20
C SER A 82 8.07 0.92 -5.85
N LEU A 83 6.75 1.12 -5.80
CA LEU A 83 5.95 0.94 -4.58
C LEU A 83 4.91 -0.15 -4.79
N ASN A 84 4.85 -1.11 -3.88
CA ASN A 84 3.81 -2.14 -3.88
C ASN A 84 2.58 -1.66 -3.10
N LEU A 85 1.87 -0.69 -3.67
CA LEU A 85 0.72 -0.04 -3.05
C LEU A 85 -0.50 -0.10 -3.97
N PRO A 86 -1.72 -0.16 -3.40
CA PRO A 86 -2.93 -0.06 -4.20
C PRO A 86 -3.08 1.34 -4.81
N PRO A 87 -3.85 1.51 -5.90
CA PRO A 87 -3.88 2.75 -6.67
C PRO A 87 -4.22 4.02 -5.86
N LEU A 88 -5.18 3.96 -4.94
CA LEU A 88 -5.58 5.10 -4.11
C LEU A 88 -4.46 5.53 -3.17
N ALA A 89 -3.76 4.56 -2.57
CA ALA A 89 -2.62 4.82 -1.70
C ALA A 89 -1.43 5.40 -2.48
N LEU A 90 -1.17 4.87 -3.67
CA LEU A 90 -0.10 5.39 -4.53
C LEU A 90 -0.40 6.83 -4.99
N SER A 91 -1.66 7.12 -5.31
CA SER A 91 -2.10 8.49 -5.66
C SER A 91 -1.88 9.46 -4.51
N LEU A 92 -2.36 9.11 -3.31
CA LEU A 92 -2.21 9.93 -2.11
C LEU A 92 -0.74 10.22 -1.80
N ILE A 93 0.13 9.20 -1.89
CA ILE A 93 1.56 9.36 -1.64
C ILE A 93 2.20 10.27 -2.70
N GLY A 94 1.80 10.15 -3.98
CA GLY A 94 2.24 11.07 -5.02
C GLY A 94 1.98 12.53 -4.64
N ASP A 95 0.74 12.83 -4.26
CA ASP A 95 0.33 14.18 -3.88
C ASP A 95 1.04 14.66 -2.59
N GLN A 96 1.19 13.77 -1.60
CA GLN A 96 1.94 14.05 -0.37
C GLN A 96 3.41 14.37 -0.62
N LEU A 97 4.06 13.64 -1.54
CA LEU A 97 5.45 13.90 -1.92
C LEU A 97 5.57 15.24 -2.66
N THR A 98 4.64 15.56 -3.56
CA THR A 98 4.61 16.88 -4.22
C THR A 98 4.52 18.00 -3.19
N PHE A 99 3.62 17.87 -2.21
CA PHE A 99 3.46 18.86 -1.14
C PHE A 99 4.77 19.12 -0.36
N VAL A 100 5.57 18.09 -0.09
CA VAL A 100 6.82 18.25 0.68
C VAL A 100 8.06 18.50 -0.16
N ALA A 101 8.00 18.29 -1.48
CA ALA A 101 9.12 18.41 -2.40
C ALA A 101 9.89 19.76 -2.32
N PRO A 102 9.24 20.93 -2.08
CA PRO A 102 9.97 22.18 -1.94
C PRO A 102 10.87 22.27 -0.70
N TYR A 103 10.67 21.41 0.30
CA TYR A 103 11.29 21.55 1.62
C TYR A 103 12.40 20.53 1.92
N ILE A 104 12.62 19.54 1.05
CA ILE A 104 13.58 18.47 1.29
C ILE A 104 14.37 18.09 0.03
N ALA A 105 15.59 17.58 0.24
CA ALA A 105 16.45 17.11 -0.84
C ALA A 105 15.80 15.96 -1.64
N PRO A 106 16.04 15.85 -2.96
CA PRO A 106 15.43 14.83 -3.83
C PRO A 106 15.62 13.40 -3.34
N GLY A 107 16.80 13.06 -2.83
CA GLY A 107 17.09 11.73 -2.32
C GLY A 107 16.39 11.41 -1.01
N LYS A 108 16.21 12.40 -0.14
CA LYS A 108 15.36 12.26 1.06
C LYS A 108 13.88 12.11 0.68
N LEU A 109 13.42 12.84 -0.33
CA LEU A 109 12.06 12.70 -0.88
C LEU A 109 11.83 11.28 -1.41
N ALA A 110 12.81 10.72 -2.12
CA ALA A 110 12.75 9.34 -2.61
C ALA A 110 12.68 8.31 -1.47
N ALA A 111 13.46 8.49 -0.40
CA ALA A 111 13.42 7.62 0.77
C ALA A 111 12.09 7.75 1.54
N LEU A 112 11.52 8.96 1.60
CA LEU A 112 10.24 9.23 2.25
C LEU A 112 9.08 8.49 1.56
N ALA A 113 9.12 8.29 0.24
CA ALA A 113 8.07 7.58 -0.50
C ALA A 113 7.76 6.18 0.08
N GLY A 114 8.81 5.38 0.31
CA GLY A 114 8.66 4.06 0.93
C GLY A 114 8.19 4.15 2.38
N ARG A 115 8.65 5.16 3.12
CA ARG A 115 8.24 5.39 4.52
C ARG A 115 6.77 5.75 4.63
N LEU A 116 6.25 6.63 3.79
CA LEU A 116 4.83 7.02 3.79
C LEU A 116 3.92 5.81 3.56
N GLY A 117 4.33 4.87 2.70
CA GLY A 117 3.61 3.61 2.52
C GLY A 117 3.49 2.78 3.80
N GLN A 118 4.46 2.88 4.71
CA GLN A 118 4.46 2.20 6.00
C GLN A 118 3.71 2.95 7.11
N GLU A 119 3.36 4.22 6.89
CA GLU A 119 2.66 5.08 7.86
C GLU A 119 1.13 5.13 7.59
N ILE A 120 0.67 4.50 6.52
CA ILE A 120 -0.75 4.40 6.15
C ILE A 120 -1.23 2.95 6.23
N HIS A 121 -2.51 2.77 6.57
CA HIS A 121 -3.18 1.47 6.37
C HIS A 121 -3.98 1.54 5.08
N SER A 122 -3.52 0.86 4.03
CA SER A 122 -4.26 0.77 2.77
C SER A 122 -4.86 -0.61 2.58
N GLY A 123 -6.04 -0.67 1.98
CA GLY A 123 -6.79 -1.91 1.84
C GLY A 123 -8.05 -1.76 1.01
N ALA A 124 -8.83 -2.85 0.94
CA ALA A 124 -10.15 -2.82 0.35
C ALA A 124 -11.12 -3.77 1.06
N TRP A 125 -12.39 -3.39 1.05
CA TRP A 125 -13.49 -4.32 1.27
C TRP A 125 -13.91 -4.93 -0.06
N LEU A 126 -13.86 -6.26 -0.16
CA LEU A 126 -14.19 -7.02 -1.38
C LEU A 126 -15.36 -7.98 -1.14
N ARG A 127 -16.17 -8.17 -2.18
CA ARG A 127 -17.19 -9.26 -2.21
C ARG A 127 -16.57 -10.64 -2.46
N SER A 128 -15.43 -10.69 -3.13
CA SER A 128 -14.71 -11.91 -3.51
C SER A 128 -13.23 -11.61 -3.62
N VAL A 129 -12.39 -12.59 -3.29
CA VAL A 129 -10.93 -12.58 -3.44
C VAL A 129 -10.45 -13.52 -4.55
N ALA A 130 -11.36 -14.04 -5.37
CA ALA A 130 -11.05 -15.07 -6.37
C ALA A 130 -10.03 -14.61 -7.43
N GLY A 131 -9.96 -13.31 -7.73
CA GLY A 131 -9.01 -12.72 -8.67
C GLY A 131 -7.87 -11.94 -7.99
N LEU A 132 -7.70 -12.05 -6.67
CA LEU A 132 -6.71 -11.26 -5.95
C LEU A 132 -5.30 -11.86 -6.18
N GLU A 133 -4.48 -11.20 -6.99
CA GLU A 133 -3.14 -11.71 -7.36
C GLU A 133 -2.01 -11.05 -6.56
N HIS A 134 -2.16 -9.79 -6.14
CA HIS A 134 -1.06 -8.99 -5.58
C HIS A 134 -0.87 -9.11 -4.07
N ILE A 135 -1.75 -9.85 -3.40
CA ILE A 135 -1.73 -10.03 -1.95
C ILE A 135 -1.79 -11.53 -1.69
N PRO A 136 -0.75 -12.12 -1.07
CA PRO A 136 -0.65 -13.56 -0.89
C PRO A 136 -1.81 -14.04 -0.02
N THR A 137 -2.70 -14.83 -0.63
CA THR A 137 -3.73 -15.58 0.08
C THR A 137 -3.10 -16.87 0.60
N GLY A 138 -3.08 -17.08 1.91
CA GLY A 138 -2.75 -18.41 2.43
C GLY A 138 -3.70 -19.46 1.83
N LEU A 139 -3.16 -20.61 1.42
CA LEU A 139 -3.87 -21.73 0.77
C LEU A 139 -5.21 -22.12 1.43
N GLY A 140 -5.42 -21.81 2.71
CA GLY A 140 -6.67 -22.07 3.45
C GLY A 140 -7.84 -21.12 3.18
N GLN A 141 -7.65 -19.96 2.51
CA GLN A 141 -8.75 -19.01 2.28
C GLN A 141 -9.58 -19.29 1.01
N HIS A 142 -9.03 -20.05 0.05
CA HIS A 142 -9.78 -20.44 -1.16
C HIS A 142 -10.89 -21.47 -0.87
N VAL A 143 -10.74 -22.28 0.18
CA VAL A 143 -11.69 -23.34 0.57
C VAL A 143 -12.88 -22.80 1.38
N ALA A 144 -12.78 -21.59 1.94
CA ALA A 144 -13.82 -21.01 2.79
C ALA A 144 -14.94 -20.27 2.02
N SER A 145 -14.89 -20.22 0.69
CA SER A 145 -15.75 -19.44 -0.22
C SER A 145 -17.24 -19.86 -0.27
N TYR A 146 -17.66 -20.86 0.50
CA TYR A 146 -19.00 -21.47 0.43
C TYR A 146 -20.04 -20.98 1.46
N VAL A 147 -19.80 -19.89 2.21
CA VAL A 147 -20.84 -19.31 3.11
C VAL A 147 -21.44 -18.04 2.49
N PRO A 148 -22.75 -18.04 2.16
CA PRO A 148 -23.43 -16.90 1.57
C PRO A 148 -23.39 -15.65 2.48
N GLY A 149 -23.18 -14.48 1.88
CA GLY A 149 -23.38 -13.18 2.55
C GLY A 149 -22.19 -12.60 3.33
N GLY A 150 -21.01 -13.23 3.27
CA GLY A 150 -19.76 -12.68 3.81
C GLY A 150 -19.01 -11.77 2.80
N GLY A 151 -18.10 -10.96 3.31
CA GLY A 151 -17.14 -10.17 2.50
C GLY A 151 -15.71 -10.44 2.95
N PHE A 152 -14.76 -9.71 2.40
CA PHE A 152 -13.35 -9.79 2.76
C PHE A 152 -12.82 -8.40 3.05
N LEU A 153 -12.11 -8.24 4.16
CA LEU A 153 -11.28 -7.08 4.43
C LEU A 153 -9.85 -7.44 4.05
N VAL A 154 -9.34 -6.78 3.03
CA VAL A 154 -7.99 -6.98 2.52
C VAL A 154 -7.15 -5.78 2.92
N SER A 155 -6.00 -6.02 3.54
CA SER A 155 -4.98 -5.03 3.84
C SER A 155 -3.81 -5.23 2.89
N ALA A 156 -3.34 -4.16 2.26
CA ALA A 156 -2.23 -4.15 1.31
C ALA A 156 -0.95 -3.54 1.92
N SER A 157 -1.08 -2.54 2.78
CA SER A 157 0.03 -1.86 3.47
C SER A 157 -0.39 -1.45 4.89
N PRO A 158 0.53 -1.43 5.88
CA PRO A 158 1.92 -1.88 5.81
C PRO A 158 2.05 -3.41 5.78
N HIS A 159 1.02 -4.12 6.21
CA HIS A 159 0.97 -5.57 6.27
C HIS A 159 -0.08 -6.12 5.33
N GLN A 160 0.33 -7.08 4.50
CA GLN A 160 -0.54 -7.79 3.59
C GLN A 160 -1.34 -8.85 4.36
N GLU A 161 -2.66 -8.72 4.36
CA GLU A 161 -3.53 -9.65 5.08
C GLU A 161 -4.89 -9.71 4.42
N VAL A 162 -5.47 -10.92 4.35
CA VAL A 162 -6.86 -11.11 3.96
C VAL A 162 -7.62 -11.63 5.18
N ARG A 163 -8.66 -10.91 5.60
CA ARG A 163 -9.57 -11.33 6.66
C ARG A 163 -10.96 -11.53 6.11
N ARG A 164 -11.57 -12.67 6.44
CA ARG A 164 -12.97 -12.92 6.14
C ARG A 164 -13.86 -12.11 7.08
N LEU A 165 -14.95 -11.59 6.52
CA LEU A 165 -16.00 -10.89 7.25
C LEU A 165 -17.29 -11.71 7.21
N VAL A 166 -17.92 -11.81 8.36
CA VAL A 166 -19.28 -12.34 8.51
C VAL A 166 -20.24 -11.16 8.65
N LYS A 167 -21.41 -11.21 8.01
CA LYS A 167 -22.34 -10.08 7.86
C LYS A 167 -22.62 -9.32 9.17
N ASN A 168 -22.76 -10.04 10.28
CA ASN A 168 -23.09 -9.47 11.60
C ASN A 168 -22.02 -9.68 12.67
N GLY A 169 -20.84 -10.18 12.32
CA GLY A 169 -19.78 -10.38 13.32
C GLY A 169 -18.96 -9.12 13.58
N PRO A 170 -18.04 -9.19 14.55
CA PRO A 170 -17.13 -8.09 14.86
C PRO A 170 -16.22 -7.78 13.67
N VAL A 171 -15.88 -6.50 13.49
CA VAL A 171 -14.81 -6.10 12.57
C VAL A 171 -13.49 -6.46 13.24
N PRO A 172 -12.64 -7.29 12.61
CA PRO A 172 -11.33 -7.60 13.17
C PRO A 172 -10.49 -6.33 13.32
N PRO A 173 -9.70 -6.18 14.40
CA PRO A 173 -8.81 -5.05 14.53
C PRO A 173 -7.80 -5.02 13.38
N ALA A 174 -7.48 -3.83 12.89
CA ALA A 174 -6.38 -3.65 11.95
C ALA A 174 -5.06 -4.00 12.64
N ALA A 175 -4.15 -4.69 11.92
CA ALA A 175 -2.81 -4.99 12.45
C ALA A 175 -1.98 -3.71 12.67
N PHE A 176 -2.31 -2.66 11.92
CA PHE A 176 -1.72 -1.33 12.03
C PHE A 176 -2.85 -0.29 12.06
N ARG A 177 -2.73 0.70 12.93
CA ARG A 177 -3.63 1.85 13.00
C ARG A 177 -2.80 3.14 13.03
N PRO A 178 -3.03 4.09 12.12
CA PRO A 178 -2.42 5.42 12.19
C PRO A 178 -2.78 6.18 13.47
N ALA A 179 -1.94 7.15 13.85
CA ALA A 179 -2.18 7.99 15.03
C ALA A 179 -3.38 8.94 14.83
N ASP A 180 -4.03 9.31 15.93
CA ASP A 180 -5.18 10.21 15.92
C ASP A 180 -4.83 11.67 15.53
N PRO A 181 -5.77 12.42 14.94
CA PRO A 181 -7.08 11.95 14.46
C PRO A 181 -6.95 11.05 13.23
N VAL A 182 -7.72 9.96 13.18
CA VAL A 182 -7.73 9.05 12.03
C VAL A 182 -8.61 9.59 10.91
N HIS A 183 -8.05 9.74 9.72
CA HIS A 183 -8.78 10.10 8.50
C HIS A 183 -8.84 8.89 7.57
N ILE A 184 -9.93 8.76 6.83
CA ILE A 184 -10.11 7.73 5.81
C ILE A 184 -10.37 8.41 4.47
N LEU A 185 -9.57 8.07 3.48
CA LEU A 185 -9.88 8.29 2.07
C LEU A 185 -10.46 6.99 1.50
N ALA A 186 -11.57 7.05 0.79
CA ALA A 186 -12.22 5.86 0.23
C ALA A 186 -12.66 6.07 -1.22
N ALA A 187 -12.56 5.02 -2.03
CA ALA A 187 -13.00 4.98 -3.41
C ALA A 187 -13.82 3.71 -3.65
N ARG A 188 -14.90 3.80 -4.41
CA ARG A 188 -15.88 2.70 -4.55
C ARG A 188 -16.17 2.41 -6.01
N GLU A 189 -16.17 1.13 -6.36
CA GLU A 189 -16.55 0.65 -7.68
C GLU A 189 -17.49 -0.55 -7.53
N GLY A 190 -18.70 -0.47 -8.09
CA GLY A 190 -19.66 -1.58 -8.17
C GLY A 190 -20.15 -2.19 -6.84
N ALA A 191 -19.75 -1.62 -5.71
CA ALA A 191 -20.10 -2.07 -4.37
C ALA A 191 -21.11 -1.11 -3.70
N ASP A 192 -21.93 -1.62 -2.77
CA ASP A 192 -22.93 -0.81 -2.05
C ASP A 192 -22.26 0.14 -1.02
N GLY A 193 -21.24 -0.37 -0.32
CA GLY A 193 -20.49 0.40 0.68
C GLY A 193 -21.18 0.49 2.05
N GLU A 194 -22.41 0.00 2.19
CA GLU A 194 -23.14 -0.08 3.47
C GLU A 194 -22.27 -0.69 4.60
N TRP A 195 -21.72 -1.89 4.39
CA TRP A 195 -20.84 -2.53 5.40
C TRP A 195 -19.62 -1.66 5.75
N PHE A 196 -19.03 -0.99 4.77
CA PHE A 196 -17.88 -0.11 5.00
C PHE A 196 -18.26 1.07 5.89
N ASN A 197 -19.36 1.75 5.60
CA ASN A 197 -19.81 2.90 6.35
C ASN A 197 -20.32 2.54 7.75
N GLU A 198 -21.08 1.46 7.88
CA GLU A 198 -21.73 1.10 9.14
C GLU A 198 -20.83 0.32 10.10
N ARG A 199 -19.83 -0.39 9.57
CA ARG A 199 -18.98 -1.29 10.37
C ARG A 199 -17.53 -0.84 10.38
N PHE A 200 -16.91 -0.68 9.21
CA PHE A 200 -15.49 -0.38 9.13
C PHE A 200 -15.15 1.00 9.66
N VAL A 201 -15.87 2.04 9.21
CA VAL A 201 -15.62 3.43 9.62
C VAL A 201 -15.68 3.61 11.16
N PRO A 202 -16.72 3.10 11.87
CA PRO A 202 -16.73 3.12 13.34
C PRO A 202 -15.61 2.29 13.97
N ALA A 203 -15.31 1.10 13.44
CA ALA A 203 -14.26 0.23 13.99
C ALA A 203 -12.86 0.84 13.85
N ALA A 204 -12.62 1.64 12.80
CA ALA A 204 -11.39 2.40 12.62
C ALA A 204 -11.31 3.63 13.55
N ALA A 205 -12.42 4.01 14.19
CA ALA A 205 -12.59 5.24 14.95
C ALA A 205 -12.17 6.48 14.12
N ALA A 206 -12.66 6.54 12.88
CA ALA A 206 -12.34 7.62 11.96
C ALA A 206 -12.99 8.93 12.40
N ALA A 207 -12.18 9.99 12.49
CA ALA A 207 -12.65 11.36 12.68
C ALA A 207 -13.31 11.90 11.40
N THR A 208 -12.77 11.56 10.23
CA THR A 208 -13.26 12.01 8.93
C THR A 208 -13.18 10.89 7.90
N VAL A 209 -14.17 10.83 7.02
CA VAL A 209 -14.18 9.98 5.83
C VAL A 209 -14.43 10.83 4.60
N THR A 210 -13.56 10.73 3.59
CA THR A 210 -13.68 11.44 2.32
C THR A 210 -13.77 10.41 1.19
N PHE A 211 -14.86 10.48 0.42
CA PHE A 211 -15.00 9.68 -0.79
C PHE A 211 -14.41 10.42 -1.99
N VAL A 212 -13.64 9.70 -2.80
CA VAL A 212 -13.08 10.18 -4.07
C VAL A 212 -13.46 9.24 -5.19
N ASP A 213 -13.17 9.67 -6.42
CA ASP A 213 -13.41 8.85 -7.60
C ASP A 213 -12.61 7.54 -7.57
N ALA A 214 -13.25 6.49 -8.10
CA ALA A 214 -12.62 5.19 -8.28
C ALA A 214 -11.37 5.33 -9.14
N GLN A 215 -10.28 4.71 -8.70
CA GLN A 215 -9.03 4.74 -9.44
C GLN A 215 -9.13 3.77 -10.63
N PRO A 216 -8.80 4.17 -11.87
CA PRO A 216 -8.97 3.34 -13.06
C PRO A 216 -8.32 1.95 -12.97
N LEU A 217 -7.18 1.85 -12.27
CA LEU A 217 -6.46 0.59 -12.07
C LEU A 217 -6.93 -0.22 -10.85
N GLY A 218 -7.93 0.22 -10.10
CA GLY A 218 -8.41 -0.47 -8.90
C GLY A 218 -8.93 -1.87 -9.21
N ARG A 219 -9.69 -2.05 -10.30
CA ARG A 219 -10.16 -3.37 -10.75
C ARG A 219 -9.01 -4.33 -11.04
N LYS A 220 -7.93 -3.84 -11.67
CA LYS A 220 -6.74 -4.64 -11.97
C LYS A 220 -6.03 -5.05 -10.68
N PHE A 221 -5.86 -4.12 -9.74
CA PHE A 221 -5.17 -4.41 -8.49
C PHE A 221 -5.94 -5.36 -7.58
N TRP A 222 -7.25 -5.13 -7.40
CA TRP A 222 -8.09 -5.90 -6.48
C TRP A 222 -8.66 -7.19 -7.08
N GLY A 223 -8.52 -7.39 -8.39
CA GLY A 223 -9.09 -8.56 -9.08
C GLY A 223 -10.62 -8.62 -9.07
N SER A 224 -11.27 -7.50 -8.76
CA SER A 224 -12.73 -7.40 -8.59
C SER A 224 -13.20 -6.03 -9.05
N GLY A 225 -14.35 -5.97 -9.74
CA GLY A 225 -15.05 -4.70 -10.04
C GLY A 225 -16.08 -4.32 -8.98
N LYS A 226 -16.05 -4.99 -7.83
CA LYS A 226 -16.95 -4.75 -6.69
C LYS A 226 -16.11 -4.61 -5.42
N TYR A 227 -15.69 -3.38 -5.14
CA TYR A 227 -14.84 -3.07 -4.00
C TYR A 227 -15.10 -1.68 -3.42
N VAL A 228 -14.69 -1.51 -2.16
CA VAL A 228 -14.41 -0.19 -1.56
C VAL A 228 -12.95 -0.20 -1.16
N GLU A 229 -12.12 0.52 -1.92
CA GLU A 229 -10.71 0.75 -1.62
C GLU A 229 -10.63 1.88 -0.60
N PHE A 230 -9.70 1.76 0.35
CA PHE A 230 -9.52 2.75 1.39
C PHE A 230 -8.04 2.95 1.73
N VAL A 231 -7.76 4.15 2.23
CA VAL A 231 -6.51 4.52 2.88
C VAL A 231 -6.85 5.19 4.19
N VAL A 232 -6.39 4.58 5.28
CA VAL A 232 -6.44 5.17 6.62
C VAL A 232 -5.10 5.86 6.86
N LEU A 233 -5.16 7.12 7.30
CA LEU A 233 -3.99 7.95 7.57
C LEU A 233 -4.21 8.79 8.83
N SER A 234 -3.12 9.32 9.38
CA SER A 234 -3.21 10.31 10.45
C SER A 234 -3.49 11.70 9.86
N GLY A 235 -4.54 12.35 10.33
CA GLY A 235 -4.83 13.77 10.08
C GLY A 235 -4.10 14.72 11.04
N HIS A 236 -3.20 14.20 11.88
CA HIS A 236 -2.46 15.03 12.83
C HIS A 236 -1.51 15.99 12.08
N PRO A 237 -1.48 17.29 12.37
CA PRO A 237 -0.67 18.26 11.62
C PRO A 237 0.85 17.97 11.67
N LYS A 238 1.30 17.28 12.73
CA LYS A 238 2.69 16.81 12.86
C LYS A 238 2.98 15.45 12.19
N ALA A 239 2.00 14.77 11.59
CA ALA A 239 2.21 13.44 10.99
C ALA A 239 3.26 13.51 9.86
N MET A 240 3.09 14.43 8.91
CA MET A 240 4.03 14.60 7.80
C MET A 240 5.42 15.06 8.25
N PRO A 241 5.58 16.13 9.09
CA PRO A 241 6.89 16.49 9.64
C PRO A 241 7.58 15.36 10.41
N ARG A 242 6.83 14.53 11.16
CA ARG A 242 7.39 13.36 11.86
C ARG A 242 7.87 12.30 10.88
N ALA A 243 7.13 12.01 9.82
CA ALA A 243 7.55 11.07 8.77
C ALA A 243 8.84 11.55 8.09
N VAL A 244 8.93 12.84 7.76
CA VAL A 244 10.15 13.47 7.21
C VAL A 244 11.33 13.39 8.18
N ALA A 245 11.11 13.68 9.46
CA ALA A 245 12.15 13.61 10.49
C ALA A 245 12.61 12.17 10.75
N ALA A 246 11.70 11.20 10.70
CA ALA A 246 11.99 9.79 10.91
C ALA A 246 12.59 9.09 9.68
N THR A 247 12.59 9.74 8.52
CA THR A 247 13.22 9.23 7.29
C THR A 247 14.73 9.36 7.41
N ARG A 248 15.40 8.22 7.62
CA ARG A 248 16.86 8.12 7.73
C ARG A 248 17.48 8.09 6.34
N CYS A 249 18.49 8.93 6.14
CA CYS A 249 19.29 8.97 4.94
C CYS A 249 20.75 9.18 5.30
N GLU A 250 21.64 8.58 4.53
CA GLU A 250 23.08 8.83 4.54
C GLU A 250 23.49 9.38 3.18
N PRO A 251 24.53 10.23 3.08
CA PRO A 251 25.02 10.67 1.78
C PRO A 251 25.48 9.46 0.95
N CYS A 252 25.04 9.37 -0.30
CA CYS A 252 25.50 8.33 -1.21
C CYS A 252 27.02 8.40 -1.39
N ALA A 253 27.72 7.27 -1.25
CA ALA A 253 29.18 7.22 -1.38
C ALA A 253 29.70 7.60 -2.79
N TRP A 254 28.84 7.54 -3.81
CA TRP A 254 29.19 7.89 -5.19
C TRP A 254 28.81 9.33 -5.54
N CYS A 255 27.53 9.70 -5.43
CA CYS A 255 27.03 11.00 -5.89
C CYS A 255 26.73 12.01 -4.78
N GLY A 256 26.87 11.63 -3.50
CA GLY A 256 26.60 12.50 -2.34
C GLY A 256 25.12 12.74 -2.01
N GLU A 257 24.19 12.39 -2.90
CA GLU A 257 22.75 12.58 -2.67
C GLU A 257 22.26 11.77 -1.44
N PRO A 258 21.49 12.38 -0.51
CA PRO A 258 20.90 11.65 0.62
C PRO A 258 20.14 10.41 0.15
N SER A 259 20.53 9.24 0.64
CA SER A 259 19.99 7.97 0.16
C SER A 259 19.50 7.11 1.32
N GLY A 260 18.40 6.41 1.11
CA GLY A 260 17.89 5.44 2.06
C GLY A 260 18.73 4.15 2.09
N PRO A 261 18.44 3.22 3.01
CA PRO A 261 19.19 1.98 3.17
C PRO A 261 19.09 1.04 1.94
N ALA A 262 18.08 1.22 1.08
CA ALA A 262 17.90 0.43 -0.13
C ALA A 262 18.87 0.81 -1.27
N GLY A 263 19.68 1.86 -1.10
CA GLY A 263 20.57 2.39 -2.14
C GLY A 263 20.11 3.74 -2.69
N CYS A 264 20.98 4.34 -3.51
CA CYS A 264 20.72 5.62 -4.14
C CYS A 264 19.82 5.44 -5.37
N PRO A 265 18.60 6.00 -5.40
CA PRO A 265 17.69 5.82 -6.52
C PRO A 265 18.07 6.65 -7.76
N PHE A 266 18.98 7.61 -7.59
CA PHE A 266 19.53 8.42 -8.67
C PHE A 266 20.67 7.67 -9.35
N CYS A 267 21.86 7.59 -8.76
CA CYS A 267 23.00 6.94 -9.42
C CYS A 267 22.95 5.40 -9.43
N GLY A 268 22.05 4.77 -8.68
CA GLY A 268 21.93 3.30 -8.61
C GLY A 268 22.97 2.62 -7.72
N THR A 269 23.82 3.38 -7.02
CA THR A 269 24.81 2.82 -6.09
C THR A 269 24.08 2.18 -4.90
N CYS A 270 24.27 0.87 -4.72
CA CYS A 270 23.84 0.15 -3.54
C CYS A 270 24.94 0.19 -2.47
N PRO A 271 24.59 0.40 -1.18
CA PRO A 271 25.54 0.22 -0.11
C PRO A 271 26.03 -1.25 -0.06
N PRO A 272 27.29 -1.50 0.32
CA PRO A 272 27.78 -2.86 0.49
C PRO A 272 26.93 -3.60 1.54
N PRO A 273 26.67 -4.90 1.39
CA PRO A 273 25.98 -5.67 2.41
C PRO A 273 26.77 -5.58 3.72
N GLY A 274 26.12 -5.08 4.78
CA GLY A 274 26.75 -4.93 6.08
C GLY A 274 27.20 -6.28 6.66
N PRO A 275 28.30 -6.33 7.43
CA PRO A 275 28.73 -7.56 8.09
C PRO A 275 27.68 -7.97 9.13
N GLY A 276 26.84 -8.95 8.78
CA GLY A 276 25.75 -9.45 9.62
C GLY A 276 24.34 -9.38 9.02
N GLY A 277 24.18 -8.83 7.82
CA GLY A 277 22.90 -8.87 7.10
C GLY A 277 22.67 -10.24 6.47
N VAL A 278 21.72 -11.02 7.00
CA VAL A 278 21.08 -12.09 6.23
C VAL A 278 20.56 -11.44 4.94
N PRO A 279 20.76 -12.02 3.74
CA PRO A 279 20.18 -11.48 2.52
C PRO A 279 18.68 -11.34 2.75
N GLN A 280 18.22 -10.09 2.92
CA GLN A 280 16.80 -9.82 2.95
C GLN A 280 16.37 -10.06 1.51
N GLU A 281 15.79 -11.24 1.27
CA GLU A 281 15.10 -11.58 0.04
C GLU A 281 13.94 -10.60 -0.10
N GLN A 282 14.29 -9.40 -0.56
CA GLN A 282 13.37 -8.58 -1.30
C GLN A 282 12.89 -9.51 -2.41
N ALA A 283 11.58 -9.74 -2.45
CA ALA A 283 10.91 -10.32 -3.60
C ALA A 283 11.06 -9.36 -4.80
N VAL A 284 12.30 -9.19 -5.26
CA VAL A 284 12.62 -8.78 -6.62
C VAL A 284 12.48 -10.06 -7.40
N GLY A 285 11.31 -10.27 -7.98
CA GLY A 285 11.13 -11.25 -9.04
C GLY A 285 12.00 -10.85 -10.23
N ILE A 286 13.30 -11.15 -10.16
CA ILE A 286 14.14 -11.27 -11.34
C ILE A 286 13.68 -12.56 -11.98
N VAL A 287 12.74 -12.46 -12.92
CA VAL A 287 12.51 -13.52 -13.89
C VAL A 287 13.77 -13.57 -14.74
N GLN A 288 14.70 -14.45 -14.37
CA GLN A 288 15.76 -14.86 -15.26
C GLN A 288 15.12 -15.64 -16.41
N ASP A 289 15.27 -15.11 -17.62
CA ASP A 289 14.88 -15.73 -18.87
C ASP A 289 15.73 -16.99 -19.07
N ALA A 290 15.26 -18.11 -18.51
CA ALA A 290 15.86 -19.42 -18.75
C ALA A 290 15.41 -19.90 -20.13
N GLY A 291 16.39 -19.96 -21.03
CA GLY A 291 16.28 -20.33 -22.43
C GLY A 291 15.27 -21.41 -22.75
N ARG A 292 14.48 -21.10 -23.78
CA ARG A 292 13.69 -21.99 -24.61
C ARG A 292 14.43 -23.32 -24.89
N PRO A 293 13.91 -24.49 -24.48
CA PRO A 293 14.42 -25.75 -24.99
C PRO A 293 13.92 -25.97 -26.42
N ALA A 294 14.83 -26.36 -27.30
CA ALA A 294 14.56 -26.76 -28.67
C ALA A 294 13.64 -28.01 -28.72
N PRO A 295 12.86 -28.22 -29.81
CA PRO A 295 11.97 -29.38 -29.91
C PRO A 295 12.77 -30.68 -30.01
N ALA A 296 12.40 -31.65 -29.18
CA ALA A 296 12.95 -33.00 -29.21
C ALA A 296 12.48 -33.74 -30.47
N SER A 297 13.45 -34.17 -31.26
CA SER A 297 13.30 -35.17 -32.31
C SER A 297 12.93 -36.53 -31.71
N GLY A 298 12.05 -37.24 -32.41
CA GLY A 298 11.39 -38.46 -31.95
C GLY A 298 12.29 -39.61 -31.52
N GLY A 299 11.75 -40.38 -30.57
CA GLY A 299 12.21 -41.71 -30.20
C GLY A 299 11.02 -42.50 -29.67
N VAL A 300 10.50 -43.39 -30.51
CA VAL A 300 9.47 -44.38 -30.18
C VAL A 300 10.09 -45.41 -29.23
N VAL A 301 9.53 -45.58 -28.03
CA VAL A 301 9.59 -46.87 -27.30
C VAL A 301 8.27 -47.11 -26.59
N GLN A 302 7.74 -48.30 -26.84
CA GLN A 302 6.47 -48.86 -26.41
C GLN A 302 6.70 -49.79 -25.20
N MET A 303 5.60 -50.16 -24.53
CA MET A 303 5.46 -51.16 -23.44
C MET A 303 5.72 -50.61 -22.02
N ALA A 304 4.95 -50.93 -20.97
CA ALA A 304 3.89 -51.90 -20.78
C ALA A 304 2.94 -51.41 -19.67
N ARG A 305 1.67 -51.82 -19.77
CA ARG A 305 0.72 -51.88 -18.66
C ARG A 305 1.23 -52.86 -17.61
N ASP A 306 1.08 -52.53 -16.33
CA ASP A 306 0.69 -53.53 -15.34
C ASP A 306 -0.11 -52.88 -14.21
N GLU A 307 -1.36 -53.31 -14.11
CA GLU A 307 -2.27 -53.15 -13.00
C GLU A 307 -1.81 -54.04 -11.85
N ARG A 308 -1.82 -53.53 -10.61
CA ARG A 308 -2.12 -54.37 -9.43
C ARG A 308 -2.62 -53.54 -8.25
N ALA A 309 -3.74 -54.03 -7.74
CA ALA A 309 -4.55 -53.52 -6.65
C ALA A 309 -4.07 -53.99 -5.26
N ALA A 310 -4.75 -53.44 -4.26
CA ALA A 310 -4.83 -53.83 -2.84
C ALA A 310 -3.62 -53.38 -1.97
N THR A 311 -3.78 -52.89 -0.74
CA THR A 311 -4.76 -53.28 0.28
C THR A 311 -4.89 -52.18 1.33
N MET A 312 -6.11 -52.00 1.86
CA MET A 312 -6.41 -51.24 3.08
C MET A 312 -5.69 -51.84 4.30
N SER A 313 -5.27 -51.00 5.23
CA SER A 313 -5.18 -51.42 6.63
C SER A 313 -5.51 -50.25 7.57
N LEU A 314 -6.68 -50.40 8.21
CA LEU A 314 -7.12 -49.67 9.38
C LEU A 314 -6.24 -50.07 10.57
N VAL A 315 -5.80 -49.09 11.37
CA VAL A 315 -5.45 -49.31 12.78
C VAL A 315 -6.17 -48.27 13.60
N THR A 316 -7.03 -48.77 14.49
CA THR A 316 -7.89 -48.07 15.41
C THR A 316 -7.28 -48.03 16.82
N GLY A 317 -7.37 -46.86 17.44
CA GLY A 317 -7.62 -46.68 18.88
C GLY A 317 -6.41 -46.35 19.78
N PRO A 318 -6.64 -45.91 21.03
CA PRO A 318 -7.85 -45.31 21.62
C PRO A 318 -7.60 -43.95 22.32
N ALA A 319 -8.71 -43.33 22.70
CA ALA A 319 -8.81 -42.13 23.53
C ALA A 319 -8.44 -42.41 25.00
N ALA A 320 -7.86 -41.40 25.66
CA ALA A 320 -7.78 -41.32 27.12
C ALA A 320 -8.20 -39.92 27.58
N GLU A 321 -9.36 -39.88 28.22
CA GLU A 321 -9.86 -38.78 29.04
C GLU A 321 -9.04 -38.68 30.33
N SER A 322 -8.68 -37.46 30.77
CA SER A 322 -8.48 -37.19 32.19
C SER A 322 -9.05 -35.82 32.56
N LYS A 323 -10.16 -35.88 33.30
CA LYS A 323 -10.72 -34.84 34.16
C LYS A 323 -9.84 -34.61 35.39
N LEU A 324 -10.09 -33.48 36.06
CA LEU A 324 -9.59 -32.92 37.34
C LEU A 324 -8.61 -31.75 37.13
N ASP A 325 -8.72 -30.59 37.79
CA ASP A 325 -9.64 -30.18 38.83
C ASP A 325 -9.72 -28.64 38.90
N ARG A 326 -10.83 -28.16 39.43
CA ARG A 326 -11.12 -26.74 39.68
C ARG A 326 -10.50 -26.35 41.03
N PRO A 327 -10.18 -25.07 41.26
CA PRO A 327 -10.75 -24.47 42.46
C PRO A 327 -11.36 -23.08 42.22
N ARG A 328 -11.98 -22.63 43.29
CA ARG A 328 -13.20 -21.84 43.40
C ARG A 328 -12.89 -20.38 43.64
N ALA A 329 -13.82 -19.54 43.20
CA ALA A 329 -13.83 -18.09 43.33
C ALA A 329 -13.75 -17.58 44.79
N VAL A 330 -13.12 -16.42 44.94
CA VAL A 330 -13.41 -15.45 46.02
C VAL A 330 -13.45 -14.06 45.36
N GLY A 331 -14.64 -13.44 45.37
CA GLY A 331 -14.78 -11.98 45.45
C GLY A 331 -15.37 -11.66 46.83
N PRO A 332 -15.92 -10.45 47.07
CA PRO A 332 -15.83 -9.20 46.32
C PRO A 332 -15.33 -8.05 47.23
N GLN A 333 -15.19 -6.82 46.72
CA GLN A 333 -15.77 -5.64 47.40
C GLN A 333 -15.82 -4.40 46.50
N ILE A 334 -16.99 -3.78 46.54
CA ILE A 334 -17.42 -2.55 45.89
C ILE A 334 -17.39 -1.43 46.94
N ALA A 335 -16.87 -0.25 46.58
CA ALA A 335 -17.35 1.07 46.99
C ALA A 335 -16.38 2.11 46.40
N GLY A 336 -16.76 3.22 45.75
CA GLY A 336 -18.06 3.82 45.50
C GLY A 336 -17.83 5.32 45.21
N SER A 337 -18.66 5.92 44.34
CA SER A 337 -19.17 7.32 44.33
C SER A 337 -18.17 8.50 44.48
N ARG A 338 -18.30 9.70 43.91
CA ARG A 338 -19.36 10.48 43.22
C ARG A 338 -18.70 11.85 42.87
N VAL A 339 -18.99 12.44 41.70
CA VAL A 339 -19.78 13.70 41.50
C VAL A 339 -19.06 15.05 41.64
N GLY A 340 -19.30 15.89 40.62
CA GLY A 340 -19.33 17.37 40.67
C GLY A 340 -18.32 18.00 39.69
N GLY A 341 -18.64 18.84 38.69
CA GLY A 341 -19.86 19.56 38.34
C GLY A 341 -19.57 21.07 38.17
N ALA A 342 -19.98 21.65 37.02
CA ALA A 342 -20.06 23.09 36.64
C ALA A 342 -18.71 23.81 36.36
N GLY A 343 -18.51 24.55 35.24
CA GLY A 343 -19.33 25.59 34.58
C GLY A 343 -19.01 26.93 35.27
N THR A 344 -18.53 28.03 34.67
CA THR A 344 -18.94 28.87 33.51
C THR A 344 -17.84 29.94 33.30
N HIS A 345 -17.50 30.47 32.12
CA HIS A 345 -18.01 31.70 31.44
C HIS A 345 -17.02 31.93 30.26
N ALA A 346 -17.37 32.03 28.97
CA ALA A 346 -18.20 33.03 28.27
C ALA A 346 -17.65 34.47 28.42
N GLU A 347 -16.71 34.84 27.55
CA GLU A 347 -16.26 36.22 27.33
C GLU A 347 -16.46 36.57 25.85
N SER A 348 -17.34 37.55 25.61
CA SER A 348 -17.63 38.16 24.31
C SER A 348 -16.67 39.33 24.06
N PRO A 349 -16.28 39.63 22.81
CA PRO A 349 -15.73 40.95 22.48
C PRO A 349 -16.78 41.87 21.85
N SER A 350 -16.94 43.02 22.52
CA SER A 350 -17.09 44.40 22.05
C SER A 350 -17.50 44.73 20.61
N GLU A 351 -18.47 45.64 20.54
CA GLU A 351 -18.83 46.56 19.45
C GLU A 351 -17.69 47.52 18.98
N ALA A 352 -17.96 48.15 17.83
CA ALA A 352 -17.62 49.52 17.36
C ALA A 352 -16.87 49.54 16.01
N ARG A 353 -17.54 49.84 14.88
CA ARG A 353 -17.80 51.19 14.30
C ARG A 353 -16.54 52.08 14.13
N SER A 354 -16.09 52.18 12.88
CA SER A 354 -15.55 53.36 12.18
C SER A 354 -15.47 52.94 10.69
N GLY A 355 -15.95 53.65 9.68
CA GLY A 355 -16.19 55.08 9.54
C GLY A 355 -14.95 55.76 8.95
N VAL A 356 -15.11 56.30 7.73
CA VAL A 356 -14.31 57.35 7.06
C VAL A 356 -13.25 56.92 6.03
N SER A 357 -13.46 57.49 4.82
CA SER A 357 -12.60 57.69 3.64
C SER A 357 -12.38 56.54 2.66
#